data_AF-A0A497DVT9-F1
#
_entry.id   AF-A0A497DVT9-F1
#
_cell.length_a   1.000
_cell.length_b   1.000
_cell.length_c   1.000
_cell.angle_alpha   90.00
_cell.angle_beta   90.00
_cell.angle_gamma   90.00
#
_symmetry.space_group_name_H-M   'P 1'
#
loop_
_entity.id
_entity.type
_entity.pdbx_description
1 polymer ?
#
loop_
_entity_poly.entity_id
_entity_poly.type
_entity_poly.pdbx_seq_one_letter_code
_entity_poly.pdbx_strand_id
1 'polypeptide(L)'
;MKKLSGLLVFLLLAAFLPAEQPSFQSPTFEKPYYRIVFPLEVGPDSWTIKGIKINGKDWGTFFVFQAGESQNLRKPLPPENYTVEVDYAWRSGQKYQLALFYQREGSAEVEKKVIPLKAPDKGGIPIEAEGFYRVFRAEEPVGMERKGKICELTVTAAKELLAGRELALFEGKKQIPLQILACREASPPEKVAATHPVTLTYRLAFPLDMKPFQKKLLLLLSQEGGQPAGESSFIITGEGVGKTIKNKCLSLEFHPQSGQLNIIENFQQGIRLFNKVGVLHWNPGVFIPGIAWDHSFNWNPPPSFEELVGRYLYISTRRGPLQRIKEVKLEVRYILGAETPYFISETMLTVKRDLAVSAIRNDEMVFYHELFDTLIYQDKQGRVVKQPLQPDPTFADGLVHVAPDDVAWVGLVNSRQKFGFFSLRLAYAHPSLGLAGSWLNKPGTYFYAPANGKYVYWVRPLLYTWSEYPTRDLLTFVPAGSQFYEKNAYLILHLEENLSKKLDSLLKKLKNPVRVY
;
A
#
# COMPACT_ATOMS: atom_id res chain seq x y z
N MET A 1 -22.67 -69.53 16.18
CA MET A 1 -21.76 -69.81 15.05
C MET A 1 -22.24 -69.04 13.82
N LYS A 2 -21.46 -68.03 13.41
CA LYS A 2 -21.13 -67.61 12.03
C LYS A 2 -20.87 -66.10 12.03
N LYS A 3 -19.59 -65.77 11.90
CA LYS A 3 -19.04 -64.42 11.76
C LYS A 3 -19.54 -63.83 10.44
N LEU A 4 -20.11 -62.63 10.49
CA LEU A 4 -20.36 -61.81 9.30
C LEU A 4 -19.13 -60.93 9.08
N SER A 5 -18.30 -61.28 8.12
CA SER A 5 -17.18 -60.47 7.64
C SER A 5 -17.72 -59.49 6.60
N GLY A 6 -17.87 -58.22 6.97
CA GLY A 6 -18.16 -57.15 6.02
C GLY A 6 -16.91 -56.79 5.22
N LEU A 7 -16.78 -57.33 4.02
CA LEU A 7 -15.81 -56.88 3.03
C LEU A 7 -16.41 -55.65 2.33
N LEU A 8 -15.91 -54.47 2.69
CA LEU A 8 -16.21 -53.21 2.01
C LEU A 8 -15.47 -53.23 0.66
N VAL A 9 -16.17 -53.61 -0.41
CA VAL A 9 -15.67 -53.47 -1.78
C VAL A 9 -15.78 -51.99 -2.14
N PHE A 10 -14.67 -51.25 -2.05
CA PHE A 10 -14.49 -49.98 -2.76
C PHE A 10 -14.45 -50.30 -4.26
N LEU A 11 -15.63 -50.28 -4.89
CA LEU A 11 -15.74 -50.26 -6.34
C LEU A 11 -15.29 -48.88 -6.81
N LEU A 12 -14.05 -48.82 -7.29
CA LEU A 12 -13.53 -47.81 -8.21
C LEU A 12 -14.42 -47.76 -9.45
N LEU A 13 -15.53 -47.03 -9.37
CA LEU A 13 -16.15 -46.43 -10.54
C LEU A 13 -15.29 -45.22 -10.92
N ALA A 14 -14.20 -45.50 -11.64
CA ALA A 14 -13.71 -44.56 -12.63
C ALA A 14 -14.78 -44.47 -13.72
N ALA A 15 -15.83 -43.69 -13.42
CA ALA A 15 -16.85 -43.35 -14.38
C ALA A 15 -16.13 -42.61 -15.52
N PHE A 16 -16.20 -43.18 -16.73
CA PHE A 16 -16.03 -42.46 -17.97
C PHE A 16 -16.96 -41.23 -17.94
N LEU A 17 -16.44 -40.09 -17.49
CA LEU A 17 -17.09 -38.81 -17.68
C LEU A 17 -17.10 -38.57 -19.19
N PRO A 18 -18.26 -38.25 -19.79
CA PRO A 18 -18.29 -37.85 -21.20
C PRO A 18 -17.31 -36.68 -21.40
N ALA A 19 -16.61 -36.66 -22.54
CA ALA A 19 -15.68 -35.57 -22.89
C ALA A 19 -16.36 -34.22 -22.59
N GLU A 20 -15.81 -33.47 -21.63
CA GLU A 20 -16.42 -32.21 -21.17
C GLU A 20 -16.65 -31.30 -22.37
N GLN A 21 -17.88 -30.82 -22.56
CA GLN A 21 -18.16 -29.87 -23.63
C GLN A 21 -17.36 -28.58 -23.41
N PRO A 22 -16.94 -27.89 -24.49
CA PRO A 22 -16.31 -26.60 -24.35
C PRO A 22 -17.15 -25.64 -23.51
N SER A 23 -16.52 -24.93 -22.58
CA SER A 23 -17.20 -24.06 -21.63
C SER A 23 -16.47 -22.73 -21.44
N PHE A 24 -17.23 -21.73 -21.02
CA PHE A 24 -16.72 -20.40 -20.67
C PHE A 24 -16.93 -20.20 -19.18
N GLN A 25 -15.84 -19.95 -18.46
CA GLN A 25 -15.89 -19.74 -17.02
C GLN A 25 -15.74 -18.24 -16.73
N SER A 26 -16.67 -17.72 -15.93
CA SER A 26 -16.62 -16.38 -15.38
C SER A 26 -15.95 -16.41 -13.99
N PRO A 27 -15.32 -15.30 -13.57
CA PRO A 27 -14.68 -15.23 -12.27
C PRO A 27 -15.68 -15.40 -11.13
N THR A 28 -15.31 -16.22 -10.15
CA THR A 28 -15.92 -16.27 -8.82
C THR A 28 -14.91 -15.85 -7.76
N PHE A 29 -15.33 -15.79 -6.50
CA PHE A 29 -14.41 -15.46 -5.41
C PHE A 29 -13.35 -16.55 -5.19
N GLU A 30 -13.72 -17.80 -5.43
CA GLU A 30 -12.86 -18.99 -5.32
C GLU A 30 -12.01 -19.18 -6.57
N LYS A 31 -12.55 -18.83 -7.74
CA LYS A 31 -11.89 -18.94 -9.05
C LYS A 31 -11.83 -17.56 -9.72
N PRO A 32 -10.91 -16.67 -9.32
CA PRO A 32 -10.86 -15.29 -9.80
C PRO A 32 -10.18 -15.22 -11.18
N TYR A 33 -10.76 -15.91 -12.17
CA TYR A 33 -10.22 -15.94 -13.52
C TYR A 33 -11.31 -16.18 -14.56
N TYR A 34 -11.08 -15.67 -15.77
CA TYR A 34 -11.83 -16.03 -16.96
C TYR A 34 -11.13 -17.19 -17.66
N ARG A 35 -11.89 -18.21 -18.05
CA ARG A 35 -11.37 -19.32 -18.87
C ARG A 35 -12.25 -19.60 -20.05
N ILE A 36 -11.61 -20.01 -21.15
CA ILE A 36 -12.23 -20.82 -22.18
C ILE A 36 -11.65 -22.22 -22.05
N VAL A 37 -12.48 -23.20 -21.78
CA VAL A 37 -12.07 -24.59 -21.51
C VAL A 37 -12.60 -25.48 -22.60
N PHE A 38 -11.78 -26.40 -23.12
CA PHE A 38 -12.23 -27.37 -24.12
C PHE A 38 -11.40 -28.67 -24.05
N PRO A 39 -11.99 -29.81 -24.45
CA PRO A 39 -11.29 -31.08 -24.48
C PRO A 39 -10.35 -31.16 -25.69
N LEU A 40 -9.20 -31.81 -25.48
CA LEU A 40 -8.19 -32.08 -26.50
C LEU A 40 -7.85 -33.56 -26.48
N GLU A 41 -8.38 -34.28 -27.46
CA GLU A 41 -7.92 -35.62 -27.80
C GLU A 41 -6.67 -35.52 -28.67
N VAL A 42 -5.56 -36.06 -28.16
CA VAL A 42 -4.30 -36.21 -28.89
C VAL A 42 -4.34 -37.53 -29.66
N GLY A 43 -4.00 -37.46 -30.94
CA GLY A 43 -4.02 -38.61 -31.85
C GLY A 43 -2.99 -39.70 -31.49
N PRO A 44 -2.85 -40.74 -32.32
CA PRO A 44 -1.98 -41.90 -32.03
C PRO A 44 -0.49 -41.57 -31.93
N ASP A 45 -0.06 -40.42 -32.46
CA ASP A 45 1.30 -39.90 -32.34
C ASP A 45 1.35 -38.76 -31.32
N SER A 46 2.45 -38.64 -30.59
CA SER A 46 2.61 -37.55 -29.61
C SER A 46 2.57 -36.17 -30.28
N TRP A 47 1.95 -35.18 -29.62
CA TRP A 47 1.82 -33.81 -30.17
C TRP A 47 2.70 -32.82 -29.43
N THR A 48 3.51 -32.05 -30.17
CA THR A 48 4.13 -30.82 -29.64
C THR A 48 3.22 -29.64 -29.94
N ILE A 49 2.66 -29.03 -28.90
CA ILE A 49 1.83 -27.82 -29.05
C ILE A 49 2.70 -26.62 -29.41
N LYS A 50 2.36 -25.91 -30.48
CA LYS A 50 3.10 -24.74 -30.98
C LYS A 50 2.46 -23.41 -30.59
N GLY A 51 1.17 -23.39 -30.29
CA GLY A 51 0.47 -22.20 -29.82
C GLY A 51 -1.03 -22.25 -30.09
N ILE A 52 -1.71 -21.18 -29.69
CA ILE A 52 -3.14 -20.99 -29.91
C ILE A 52 -3.37 -19.63 -30.56
N LYS A 53 -4.29 -19.58 -31.52
CA LYS A 53 -4.90 -18.33 -32.00
C LYS A 53 -6.36 -18.24 -31.58
N ILE A 54 -6.80 -17.04 -31.23
CA ILE A 54 -8.18 -16.71 -30.88
C ILE A 54 -8.66 -15.66 -31.88
N ASN A 55 -9.67 -15.98 -32.67
CA ASN A 55 -10.18 -15.11 -33.74
C ASN A 55 -9.05 -14.61 -34.67
N GLY A 56 -8.09 -15.51 -34.98
CA GLY A 56 -6.95 -15.23 -35.85
C GLY A 56 -5.76 -14.52 -35.18
N LYS A 57 -5.86 -14.07 -33.93
CA LYS A 57 -4.78 -13.41 -33.18
C LYS A 57 -4.03 -14.40 -32.29
N ASP A 58 -2.71 -14.33 -32.25
CA ASP A 58 -1.88 -15.17 -31.37
C ASP A 58 -2.20 -14.92 -29.89
N TRP A 59 -2.27 -15.99 -29.12
CA TRP A 59 -2.48 -15.93 -27.67
C TRP A 59 -1.53 -16.86 -26.93
N GLY A 60 -0.73 -16.26 -26.03
CA GLY A 60 0.37 -16.96 -25.38
C GLY A 60 0.03 -17.67 -24.06
N THR A 61 -1.12 -17.38 -23.44
CA THR A 61 -1.40 -17.86 -22.07
C THR A 61 -2.51 -18.91 -22.07
N PHE A 62 -2.12 -20.17 -22.05
CA PHE A 62 -3.01 -21.32 -21.91
C PHE A 62 -2.30 -22.47 -21.18
N PHE A 63 -3.09 -23.40 -20.68
CA PHE A 63 -2.65 -24.54 -19.90
C PHE A 63 -3.27 -25.80 -20.47
N VAL A 64 -2.56 -26.93 -20.34
CA VAL A 64 -3.07 -28.25 -20.74
C VAL A 64 -2.99 -29.15 -19.51
N PHE A 65 -4.09 -29.81 -19.19
CA PHE A 65 -4.22 -30.66 -18.02
C PHE A 65 -4.54 -32.09 -18.44
N GLN A 66 -4.06 -33.05 -17.66
CA GLN A 66 -4.44 -34.46 -17.76
C GLN A 66 -4.87 -34.92 -16.36
N ALA A 67 -6.09 -35.42 -16.22
CA ALA A 67 -6.63 -35.84 -14.92
C ALA A 67 -6.45 -34.80 -13.78
N GLY A 68 -6.50 -33.50 -14.12
CA GLY A 68 -6.30 -32.39 -13.18
C GLY A 68 -4.85 -31.93 -12.99
N GLU A 69 -3.87 -32.61 -13.59
CA GLU A 69 -2.45 -32.26 -13.49
C GLU A 69 -1.94 -31.48 -14.70
N SER A 70 -1.26 -30.35 -14.46
CA SER A 70 -0.72 -29.49 -15.52
C SER A 70 0.43 -30.16 -16.27
N GLN A 71 0.39 -30.09 -17.59
CA GLN A 71 1.37 -30.67 -18.49
C GLN A 71 2.46 -29.68 -18.88
N ASN A 72 3.69 -30.17 -19.06
CA ASN A 72 4.82 -29.37 -19.53
C ASN A 72 4.88 -29.36 -21.07
N LEU A 73 4.44 -28.25 -21.67
CA LEU A 73 4.35 -28.10 -23.13
C LEU A 73 5.71 -28.02 -23.86
N ARG A 74 6.84 -28.07 -23.15
CA ARG A 74 8.16 -28.26 -23.77
C ARG A 74 8.41 -29.71 -24.19
N LYS A 75 7.58 -30.64 -23.73
CA LYS A 75 7.63 -32.05 -24.12
C LYS A 75 6.42 -32.38 -25.01
N PRO A 76 6.54 -33.32 -25.96
CA PRO A 76 5.40 -33.85 -26.67
C PRO A 76 4.37 -34.44 -25.70
N LEU A 77 3.09 -34.20 -25.97
CA LEU A 77 1.95 -34.80 -25.27
C LEU A 77 1.67 -36.18 -25.86
N PRO A 78 1.68 -37.27 -25.08
CA PRO A 78 1.37 -38.60 -25.59
C PRO A 78 -0.12 -38.75 -26.02
N PRO A 79 -0.46 -39.86 -26.71
CA PRO A 79 -1.83 -40.18 -27.15
C PRO A 79 -2.82 -40.39 -26.00
N GLU A 80 -3.43 -39.31 -25.52
CA GLU A 80 -4.35 -39.30 -24.38
C GLU A 80 -5.38 -38.16 -24.50
N ASN A 81 -6.34 -38.14 -23.57
CA ASN A 81 -7.29 -37.05 -23.42
C ASN A 81 -6.79 -35.98 -22.45
N TYR A 82 -6.87 -34.73 -22.90
CA TYR A 82 -6.46 -33.56 -22.14
C TYR A 82 -7.57 -32.51 -22.06
N THR A 83 -7.44 -31.60 -21.11
CA THR A 83 -8.26 -30.39 -21.01
C THR A 83 -7.37 -29.18 -21.28
N VAL A 84 -7.78 -28.33 -22.22
CA VAL A 84 -7.08 -27.07 -22.49
C VAL A 84 -7.84 -25.93 -21.82
N GLU A 85 -7.14 -25.15 -21.01
CA GLU A 85 -7.66 -23.93 -20.39
C GLU A 85 -6.95 -22.70 -20.94
N VAL A 86 -7.68 -21.85 -21.65
CA VAL A 86 -7.15 -20.59 -22.19
C VAL A 86 -7.43 -19.46 -21.21
N ASP A 87 -6.38 -18.75 -20.77
CA ASP A 87 -6.50 -17.57 -19.90
C ASP A 87 -6.92 -16.37 -20.73
N TYR A 88 -8.22 -16.10 -20.84
CA TYR A 88 -8.71 -15.09 -21.79
C TYR A 88 -10.00 -14.43 -21.29
N ALA A 89 -9.99 -13.10 -21.21
CA ALA A 89 -11.20 -12.32 -20.97
C ALA A 89 -12.12 -12.36 -22.20
N TRP A 90 -13.25 -13.06 -22.08
CA TRP A 90 -14.24 -13.26 -23.13
C TRP A 90 -15.49 -12.40 -22.92
N ARG A 91 -16.17 -12.08 -24.01
CA ARG A 91 -17.42 -11.30 -24.10
C ARG A 91 -18.64 -12.21 -24.11
N SER A 92 -19.70 -11.73 -23.48
CA SER A 92 -20.98 -12.43 -23.47
C SER A 92 -21.58 -12.50 -24.89
N GLY A 93 -22.10 -13.66 -25.28
CA GLY A 93 -22.78 -13.91 -26.57
C GLY A 93 -21.85 -13.97 -27.79
N GLN A 94 -20.55 -13.70 -27.61
CA GLN A 94 -19.57 -13.63 -28.71
C GLN A 94 -19.28 -15.03 -29.27
N LYS A 95 -19.13 -15.10 -30.60
CA LYS A 95 -18.62 -16.30 -31.27
C LYS A 95 -17.09 -16.25 -31.32
N TYR A 96 -16.46 -17.36 -31.00
CA TYR A 96 -15.01 -17.52 -31.03
C TYR A 96 -14.60 -18.61 -32.01
N GLN A 97 -13.46 -18.41 -32.65
CA GLN A 97 -12.74 -19.44 -33.37
C GLN A 97 -11.37 -19.63 -32.71
N LEU A 98 -11.21 -20.73 -31.99
CA LEU A 98 -9.91 -21.14 -31.46
C LEU A 98 -9.20 -22.00 -32.50
N ALA A 99 -7.93 -21.71 -32.76
CA ALA A 99 -7.07 -22.55 -33.58
C ALA A 99 -5.87 -22.99 -32.75
N LEU A 100 -5.81 -24.28 -32.42
CA LEU A 100 -4.67 -24.92 -31.76
C LEU A 100 -3.70 -25.41 -32.82
N PHE A 101 -2.45 -24.97 -32.74
CA PHE A 101 -1.37 -25.40 -33.64
C PHE A 101 -0.53 -26.47 -32.95
N TYR A 102 -0.31 -27.60 -33.62
CA TYR A 102 0.48 -28.71 -33.09
C TYR A 102 1.30 -29.37 -34.19
N GLN A 103 2.34 -30.09 -33.78
CA GLN A 103 3.20 -30.86 -34.67
C GLN A 103 3.26 -32.29 -34.14
N ARG A 104 2.98 -33.28 -34.98
CA ARG A 104 3.11 -34.70 -34.62
C ARG A 104 4.56 -35.11 -34.54
N GLU A 105 4.87 -36.01 -33.61
CA GLU A 105 6.18 -36.64 -33.51
C GLU A 105 6.58 -37.29 -34.85
N GLY A 106 7.78 -36.97 -35.34
CA GLY A 106 8.27 -37.44 -36.64
C GLY A 106 7.77 -36.68 -37.87
N SER A 107 6.79 -35.77 -37.75
CA SER A 107 6.34 -34.91 -38.86
C SER A 107 7.05 -33.56 -38.85
N ALA A 108 7.37 -33.01 -40.03
CA ALA A 108 7.86 -31.64 -40.17
C ALA A 108 6.72 -30.59 -40.32
N GLU A 109 5.48 -31.04 -40.51
CA GLU A 109 4.34 -30.17 -40.78
C GLU A 109 3.69 -29.69 -39.46
N VAL A 110 3.32 -28.40 -39.41
CA VAL A 110 2.50 -27.85 -38.32
C VAL A 110 1.04 -27.89 -38.74
N GLU A 111 0.28 -28.74 -38.05
CA GLU A 111 -1.16 -28.88 -38.24
C GLU A 111 -1.93 -27.88 -37.37
N LYS A 112 -3.21 -27.67 -37.71
CA LYS A 112 -4.12 -26.83 -36.93
C LYS A 112 -5.45 -27.55 -36.66
N LYS A 113 -5.92 -27.47 -35.41
CA LYS A 113 -7.27 -27.90 -35.00
C LYS A 113 -8.10 -26.66 -34.72
N VAL A 114 -9.19 -26.48 -35.47
CA VAL A 114 -10.09 -25.33 -35.32
C VAL A 114 -11.32 -25.72 -34.51
N ILE A 115 -11.62 -24.96 -33.47
CA ILE A 115 -12.70 -25.21 -32.52
C ILE A 115 -13.62 -23.98 -32.51
N PRO A 116 -14.81 -24.05 -33.13
CA PRO A 116 -15.80 -22.99 -33.08
C PRO A 116 -16.54 -23.03 -31.73
N LEU A 117 -16.69 -21.87 -31.09
CA LEU A 117 -17.33 -21.73 -29.78
C LEU A 117 -18.32 -20.56 -29.78
N LYS A 118 -19.33 -20.64 -28.92
CA LYS A 118 -20.23 -19.52 -28.62
C LYS A 118 -20.25 -19.27 -27.12
N ALA A 119 -19.86 -18.07 -26.70
CA ALA A 119 -19.91 -17.69 -25.30
C ALA A 119 -21.37 -17.54 -24.81
N PRO A 120 -21.64 -17.80 -23.52
CA PRO A 120 -22.94 -17.55 -22.90
C PRO A 120 -23.35 -16.07 -22.99
N ASP A 121 -24.65 -15.78 -22.95
CA ASP A 121 -25.16 -14.40 -23.03
C ASP A 121 -24.89 -13.55 -21.77
N LYS A 122 -24.28 -14.14 -20.73
CA LYS A 122 -23.92 -13.47 -19.47
C LYS A 122 -22.56 -13.94 -18.97
N GLY A 123 -21.97 -13.13 -18.10
CA GLY A 123 -20.76 -13.48 -17.34
C GLY A 123 -19.46 -13.05 -18.00
N GLY A 124 -19.49 -12.56 -19.24
CA GLY A 124 -18.32 -11.99 -19.91
C GLY A 124 -17.98 -10.56 -19.47
N ILE A 125 -16.89 -10.03 -20.01
CA ILE A 125 -16.38 -8.69 -19.70
C ILE A 125 -17.35 -7.55 -20.08
N PRO A 126 -17.27 -6.39 -19.39
CA PRO A 126 -18.23 -5.29 -19.57
C PRO A 126 -17.94 -4.37 -20.77
N ILE A 127 -16.76 -4.50 -21.40
CA ILE A 127 -16.30 -3.67 -22.53
C ILE A 127 -15.74 -4.56 -23.64
N GLU A 128 -15.41 -3.97 -24.79
CA GLU A 128 -14.89 -4.71 -25.95
C GLU A 128 -13.40 -5.08 -25.88
N ALA A 129 -12.73 -4.81 -24.75
CA ALA A 129 -11.30 -5.06 -24.53
C ALA A 129 -11.01 -6.52 -24.11
N GLU A 130 -11.19 -7.44 -25.06
CA GLU A 130 -10.90 -8.87 -24.87
C GLU A 130 -9.40 -9.18 -24.70
N GLY A 131 -9.10 -10.36 -24.15
CA GLY A 131 -7.72 -10.81 -23.98
C GLY A 131 -7.19 -10.58 -22.57
N PHE A 132 -6.37 -9.53 -22.39
CA PHE A 132 -5.70 -9.30 -21.11
C PHE A 132 -6.69 -8.90 -20.01
N TYR A 133 -6.56 -9.55 -18.87
CA TYR A 133 -7.29 -9.18 -17.67
C TYR A 133 -6.55 -9.58 -16.39
N ARG A 134 -6.93 -8.97 -15.27
CA ARG A 134 -6.67 -9.48 -13.92
C ARG A 134 -7.93 -9.33 -13.07
N VAL A 135 -8.26 -10.34 -12.29
CA VAL A 135 -9.34 -10.25 -11.30
C VAL A 135 -8.70 -10.19 -9.92
N PHE A 136 -9.10 -9.19 -9.16
CA PHE A 136 -8.70 -9.01 -7.77
C PHE A 136 -9.90 -9.22 -6.86
N ARG A 137 -9.63 -9.74 -5.67
CA ARG A 137 -10.61 -9.88 -4.60
C ARG A 137 -10.44 -8.72 -3.65
N ALA A 138 -11.56 -8.10 -3.29
CA ALA A 138 -11.61 -7.05 -2.28
C ALA A 138 -12.41 -7.53 -1.07
N GLU A 139 -11.85 -7.35 0.14
CA GLU A 139 -12.49 -7.76 1.39
C GLU A 139 -12.40 -6.66 2.46
N GLU A 140 -13.52 -6.39 3.13
CA GLU A 140 -13.56 -5.54 4.32
C GLU A 140 -13.31 -6.42 5.58
N PRO A 141 -12.20 -6.22 6.31
CA PRO A 141 -11.76 -7.23 7.28
C PRO A 141 -12.34 -7.10 8.69
N VAL A 142 -12.94 -5.96 9.06
CA VAL A 142 -13.19 -5.63 10.48
C VAL A 142 -14.60 -5.18 10.82
N GLY A 143 -15.55 -5.39 9.90
CA GLY A 143 -16.96 -5.11 10.10
C GLY A 143 -17.30 -3.63 10.07
N MET A 144 -16.56 -2.83 9.30
CA MET A 144 -16.72 -1.37 9.25
C MET A 144 -17.12 -0.88 7.88
N GLU A 145 -18.11 0.00 7.82
CA GLU A 145 -18.52 0.63 6.56
C GLU A 145 -17.38 1.48 5.95
N ARG A 146 -17.16 1.29 4.65
CA ARG A 146 -16.20 2.03 3.83
C ARG A 146 -16.99 2.79 2.77
N LYS A 147 -16.86 4.11 2.77
CA LYS A 147 -17.38 5.00 1.73
C LYS A 147 -16.21 5.73 1.11
N GLY A 148 -16.11 5.70 -0.22
CA GLY A 148 -15.04 6.34 -1.00
C GLY A 148 -13.64 5.97 -0.52
N LYS A 149 -13.44 4.77 0.05
CA LYS A 149 -12.13 4.42 0.63
C LYS A 149 -11.15 4.23 -0.51
N ILE A 150 -10.13 5.08 -0.55
CA ILE A 150 -9.03 4.89 -1.49
C ILE A 150 -8.27 3.62 -1.11
N CYS A 151 -8.29 2.67 -2.06
CA CYS A 151 -7.60 1.39 -2.03
C CYS A 151 -6.41 1.46 -2.99
N GLU A 152 -5.39 0.67 -2.73
CA GLU A 152 -4.22 0.53 -3.60
C GLU A 152 -4.13 -0.91 -4.10
N LEU A 153 -3.72 -1.10 -5.36
CA LEU A 153 -3.43 -2.42 -5.92
C LEU A 153 -2.13 -2.38 -6.73
N THR A 154 -1.42 -3.51 -6.78
CA THR A 154 -0.26 -3.70 -7.64
C THR A 154 -0.62 -4.70 -8.74
N VAL A 155 -0.33 -4.34 -9.99
CA VAL A 155 -0.51 -5.24 -11.15
C VAL A 155 0.80 -5.37 -11.90
N THR A 156 1.15 -6.61 -12.25
CA THR A 156 2.29 -6.93 -13.10
C THR A 156 1.83 -7.77 -14.28
N ALA A 157 2.26 -7.39 -15.48
CA ALA A 157 2.07 -8.20 -16.68
C ALA A 157 3.20 -7.96 -17.69
N ALA A 158 3.25 -8.78 -18.73
CA ALA A 158 4.16 -8.59 -19.85
C ALA A 158 3.97 -7.21 -20.47
N LYS A 159 5.07 -6.53 -20.83
CA LYS A 159 5.07 -5.18 -21.38
C LYS A 159 4.20 -5.07 -22.63
N GLU A 160 4.23 -6.07 -23.50
CA GLU A 160 3.40 -6.16 -24.71
C GLU A 160 1.89 -6.11 -24.44
N LEU A 161 1.44 -6.52 -23.25
CA LEU A 161 0.03 -6.52 -22.87
C LEU A 161 -0.43 -5.19 -22.30
N LEU A 162 0.49 -4.30 -21.88
CA LEU A 162 0.15 -3.06 -21.16
C LEU A 162 0.71 -1.79 -21.80
N ALA A 163 1.80 -1.88 -22.56
CA ALA A 163 2.46 -0.71 -23.14
C ALA A 163 1.55 0.01 -24.14
N GLY A 164 1.38 1.32 -23.96
CA GLY A 164 0.50 2.13 -24.81
C GLY A 164 -0.99 1.82 -24.65
N ARG A 165 -1.38 1.11 -23.59
CA ARG A 165 -2.77 0.74 -23.28
C ARG A 165 -3.27 1.47 -22.04
N GLU A 166 -4.57 1.69 -21.99
CA GLU A 166 -5.26 2.26 -20.83
C GLU A 166 -5.67 1.11 -19.92
N LEU A 167 -5.47 1.29 -18.62
CA LEU A 167 -5.97 0.38 -17.61
C LEU A 167 -7.38 0.81 -17.19
N ALA A 168 -8.32 -0.12 -17.23
CA ALA A 168 -9.71 0.11 -16.84
C ALA A 168 -10.12 -0.90 -15.76
N LEU A 169 -10.47 -0.38 -14.57
CA LEU A 169 -10.93 -1.18 -13.44
C LEU A 169 -12.45 -1.19 -13.39
N PHE A 170 -13.05 -2.33 -13.07
CA PHE A 170 -14.49 -2.51 -12.99
C PHE A 170 -14.92 -3.22 -11.71
N GLU A 171 -16.06 -2.76 -11.17
CA GLU A 171 -16.88 -3.51 -10.23
C GLU A 171 -18.15 -3.96 -10.98
N GLY A 172 -18.23 -5.26 -11.30
CA GLY A 172 -19.26 -5.77 -12.20
C GLY A 172 -19.20 -5.05 -13.56
N LYS A 173 -20.23 -4.26 -13.89
CA LYS A 173 -20.28 -3.44 -15.12
C LYS A 173 -19.88 -1.98 -14.92
N LYS A 174 -19.70 -1.55 -13.67
CA LYS A 174 -19.38 -0.15 -13.35
C LYS A 174 -17.87 0.06 -13.44
N GLN A 175 -17.43 0.93 -14.34
CA GLN A 175 -16.03 1.34 -14.38
C GLN A 175 -15.70 2.21 -13.16
N ILE A 176 -14.59 1.90 -12.50
CA ILE A 176 -14.02 2.66 -11.40
C ILE A 176 -12.84 3.46 -11.97
N PRO A 177 -12.83 4.79 -11.86
CA PRO A 177 -11.69 5.57 -12.30
C PRO A 177 -10.46 5.24 -11.45
N LEU A 178 -9.30 5.19 -12.10
CA LEU A 178 -8.01 4.86 -11.51
C LEU A 178 -7.10 6.08 -11.45
N GLN A 179 -6.17 6.05 -10.51
CA GLN A 179 -4.97 6.89 -10.49
C GLN A 179 -3.75 5.98 -10.55
N ILE A 180 -2.85 6.22 -11.50
CA ILE A 180 -1.54 5.54 -11.53
C ILE A 180 -0.62 6.23 -10.52
N LEU A 181 -0.12 5.47 -9.54
CA LEU A 181 0.85 5.93 -8.55
C LEU A 181 2.29 5.68 -8.97
N ALA A 182 2.54 4.60 -9.71
CA ALA A 182 3.86 4.29 -10.24
C ALA A 182 3.73 3.32 -11.41
N CYS A 183 4.67 3.39 -12.35
CA CYS A 183 4.93 2.36 -13.34
C CYS A 183 6.44 2.09 -13.36
N ARG A 184 6.82 0.82 -13.27
CA ARG A 184 8.22 0.37 -13.31
C ARG A 184 8.36 -0.80 -14.28
N GLU A 185 9.39 -0.73 -15.10
CA GLU A 185 9.77 -1.81 -16.01
C GLU A 185 10.77 -2.73 -15.33
N ALA A 186 10.58 -4.04 -15.51
CA ALA A 186 11.50 -5.07 -15.05
C ALA A 186 11.91 -5.94 -16.24
N SER A 187 13.21 -5.90 -16.54
CA SER A 187 13.82 -6.69 -17.60
C SER A 187 14.45 -7.97 -17.04
N PRO A 188 14.23 -9.13 -17.67
CA PRO A 188 14.88 -10.38 -17.28
C PRO A 188 16.39 -10.35 -17.59
N PRO A 189 17.21 -11.14 -16.89
CA PRO A 189 18.56 -11.44 -17.35
C PRO A 189 18.54 -12.07 -18.75
N GLU A 190 19.55 -11.76 -19.58
CA GLU A 190 19.64 -12.21 -20.98
C GLU A 190 19.46 -13.73 -21.14
N LYS A 191 20.06 -14.52 -20.26
CA LYS A 191 20.00 -15.99 -20.28
C LYS A 191 18.59 -16.58 -20.19
N VAL A 192 17.62 -15.83 -19.66
CA VAL A 192 16.22 -16.29 -19.50
C VAL A 192 15.21 -15.47 -20.30
N ALA A 193 15.67 -14.47 -21.06
CA ALA A 193 14.81 -13.55 -21.81
C ALA A 193 13.88 -14.23 -22.82
N ALA A 194 14.26 -15.41 -23.35
CA ALA A 194 13.41 -16.20 -24.24
C ALA A 194 12.18 -16.81 -23.55
N THR A 195 12.16 -16.89 -22.22
CA THR A 195 11.09 -17.56 -21.44
C THR A 195 10.46 -16.67 -20.38
N HIS A 196 11.06 -15.50 -20.13
CA HIS A 196 10.58 -14.51 -19.18
C HIS A 196 10.50 -13.19 -19.95
N PRO A 197 9.31 -12.63 -20.18
CA PRO A 197 9.18 -11.38 -20.92
C PRO A 197 9.62 -10.20 -20.06
N VAL A 198 9.91 -9.06 -20.71
CA VAL A 198 9.94 -7.76 -20.02
C VAL A 198 8.56 -7.48 -19.44
N THR A 199 8.49 -7.02 -18.20
CA THR A 199 7.22 -6.76 -17.51
C THR A 199 7.08 -5.30 -17.11
N LEU A 200 5.84 -4.82 -17.06
CA LEU A 200 5.48 -3.56 -16.42
C LEU A 200 4.75 -3.86 -15.12
N THR A 201 5.16 -3.18 -14.05
CA THR A 201 4.50 -3.22 -12.74
C THR A 201 3.91 -1.85 -12.43
N TYR A 202 2.59 -1.79 -12.30
CA TYR A 202 1.86 -0.59 -11.91
C TYR A 202 1.44 -0.67 -10.45
N ARG A 203 1.52 0.47 -9.76
CA ARG A 203 0.78 0.71 -8.51
C ARG A 203 -0.39 1.64 -8.83
N LEU A 204 -1.60 1.23 -8.49
CA LEU A 204 -2.82 1.98 -8.79
C LEU A 204 -3.54 2.36 -7.49
N ALA A 205 -4.27 3.47 -7.51
CA ALA A 205 -5.19 3.89 -6.47
C ALA A 205 -6.60 4.12 -7.03
N PHE A 206 -7.61 3.76 -6.27
CA PHE A 206 -9.02 3.89 -6.68
C PHE A 206 -9.95 3.89 -5.47
N PRO A 207 -11.13 4.55 -5.56
CA PRO A 207 -12.12 4.54 -4.49
C PRO A 207 -12.91 3.23 -4.51
N LEU A 208 -13.23 2.71 -3.32
CA LEU A 208 -14.13 1.58 -3.17
C LEU A 208 -15.08 1.81 -1.98
N ASP A 209 -16.36 1.55 -2.23
CA ASP A 209 -17.38 1.45 -1.19
C ASP A 209 -17.49 -0.01 -0.75
N MET A 210 -17.56 -0.28 0.56
CA MET A 210 -17.72 -1.62 1.11
C MET A 210 -18.65 -1.59 2.31
N LYS A 211 -19.64 -2.49 2.33
CA LYS A 211 -20.41 -2.82 3.53
C LYS A 211 -19.51 -3.60 4.53
N PRO A 212 -19.87 -3.63 5.83
CA PRO A 212 -19.20 -4.48 6.82
C PRO A 212 -19.01 -5.92 6.32
N PHE A 213 -17.78 -6.45 6.40
CA PHE A 213 -17.41 -7.82 5.98
C PHE A 213 -17.72 -8.17 4.51
N GLN A 214 -17.99 -7.18 3.67
CA GLN A 214 -18.33 -7.42 2.27
C GLN A 214 -17.12 -7.98 1.52
N LYS A 215 -17.42 -8.85 0.55
CA LYS A 215 -16.48 -9.32 -0.47
C LYS A 215 -16.91 -8.81 -1.85
N LYS A 216 -15.94 -8.43 -2.69
CA LYS A 216 -16.16 -8.00 -4.08
C LYS A 216 -15.10 -8.57 -5.00
N LEU A 217 -15.45 -8.71 -6.27
CA LEU A 217 -14.52 -8.94 -7.36
C LEU A 217 -14.30 -7.64 -8.12
N LEU A 218 -13.05 -7.36 -8.43
CA LEU A 218 -12.63 -6.24 -9.24
C LEU A 218 -11.95 -6.77 -10.51
N LEU A 219 -12.38 -6.30 -11.66
CA LEU A 219 -11.84 -6.71 -12.95
C LEU A 219 -11.00 -5.57 -13.52
N LEU A 220 -9.71 -5.82 -13.74
CA LEU A 220 -8.82 -4.94 -14.46
C LEU A 220 -8.66 -5.44 -15.90
N LEU A 221 -8.89 -4.56 -16.87
CA LEU A 221 -8.68 -4.80 -18.29
C LEU A 221 -7.66 -3.81 -18.84
N SER A 222 -7.07 -4.14 -19.98
CA SER A 222 -6.26 -3.21 -20.77
C SER A 222 -6.91 -2.96 -22.11
N GLN A 223 -7.17 -1.70 -22.45
CA GLN A 223 -7.78 -1.31 -23.71
C GLN A 223 -6.84 -0.44 -24.54
N GLU A 224 -7.07 -0.37 -25.84
CA GLU A 224 -6.31 0.53 -26.70
C GLU A 224 -6.56 1.99 -26.29
N GLY A 225 -5.51 2.80 -26.30
CA GLY A 225 -5.54 4.19 -25.82
C GLY A 225 -4.50 4.43 -24.74
N GLY A 226 -4.04 5.67 -24.60
CA GLY A 226 -3.19 6.06 -23.47
C GLY A 226 -4.01 6.26 -22.19
N GLN A 227 -3.39 6.11 -21.02
CA GLN A 227 -4.08 6.48 -19.78
C GLN A 227 -4.43 7.97 -19.82
N PRO A 228 -5.71 8.36 -19.68
CA PRO A 228 -6.08 9.77 -19.66
C PRO A 228 -5.39 10.49 -18.48
N ALA A 229 -4.94 11.72 -18.71
CA ALA A 229 -4.48 12.58 -17.64
C ALA A 229 -5.65 12.81 -16.67
N GLY A 230 -5.51 12.34 -15.44
CA GLY A 230 -6.54 12.55 -14.42
C GLY A 230 -6.53 13.99 -13.93
N GLU A 231 -7.68 14.67 -13.99
CA GLU A 231 -7.84 15.96 -13.31
C GLU A 231 -7.56 15.82 -11.81
N SER A 232 -6.70 16.70 -11.30
CA SER A 232 -6.38 16.81 -9.88
C SER A 232 -7.60 17.32 -9.10
N SER A 233 -7.91 16.68 -7.98
CA SER A 233 -8.90 17.18 -7.02
C SER A 233 -8.29 18.13 -5.97
N PHE A 234 -7.01 18.49 -6.14
CA PHE A 234 -6.26 19.34 -5.23
C PHE A 234 -6.04 20.72 -5.84
N ILE A 235 -6.18 21.76 -5.01
CA ILE A 235 -5.72 23.10 -5.33
C ILE A 235 -4.26 23.19 -4.86
N ILE A 236 -3.37 23.54 -5.78
CA ILE A 236 -1.93 23.58 -5.54
C ILE A 236 -1.42 24.99 -5.87
N THR A 237 -0.73 25.61 -4.92
CA THR A 237 -0.04 26.89 -5.11
C THR A 237 1.41 26.80 -4.65
N GLY A 238 2.24 27.72 -5.12
CA GLY A 238 3.69 27.69 -4.85
C GLY A 238 4.46 26.75 -5.77
N GLU A 239 5.76 26.60 -5.50
CA GLU A 239 6.70 25.90 -6.38
C GLU A 239 7.67 25.01 -5.59
N GLY A 240 8.27 24.05 -6.30
CA GLY A 240 9.26 23.12 -5.74
C GLY A 240 8.73 22.38 -4.50
N VAL A 241 9.54 22.36 -3.45
CA VAL A 241 9.18 21.72 -2.16
C VAL A 241 8.32 22.62 -1.26
N GLY A 242 8.17 23.91 -1.60
CA GLY A 242 7.47 24.94 -0.82
C GLY A 242 6.01 25.16 -1.22
N LYS A 243 5.32 24.08 -1.58
CA LYS A 243 3.94 24.16 -2.07
C LYS A 243 2.92 24.18 -0.95
N THR A 244 1.75 24.75 -1.24
CA THR A 244 0.54 24.57 -0.46
C THR A 244 -0.42 23.67 -1.20
N ILE A 245 -0.86 22.60 -0.55
CA ILE A 245 -1.76 21.59 -1.11
C ILE A 245 -3.06 21.60 -0.32
N LYS A 246 -4.15 21.91 -1.01
CA LYS A 246 -5.49 21.96 -0.43
C LYS A 246 -6.39 20.89 -1.04
N ASN A 247 -6.99 20.06 -0.19
CA ASN A 247 -8.04 19.11 -0.56
C ASN A 247 -9.42 19.63 -0.12
N LYS A 248 -10.45 18.78 0.01
CA LYS A 248 -11.80 19.19 0.48
C LYS A 248 -11.91 19.54 1.98
N CYS A 249 -10.92 19.20 2.81
CA CYS A 249 -10.97 19.33 4.27
C CYS A 249 -9.80 20.12 4.88
N LEU A 250 -8.59 19.95 4.34
CA LEU A 250 -7.31 20.40 4.86
C LEU A 250 -6.53 21.22 3.82
N SER A 251 -5.74 22.17 4.30
CA SER A 251 -4.63 22.80 3.59
C SER A 251 -3.32 22.45 4.30
N LEU A 252 -2.34 21.96 3.55
CA LEU A 252 -0.99 21.65 4.03
C LEU A 252 -0.01 22.58 3.31
N GLU A 253 0.67 23.44 4.06
CA GLU A 253 1.75 24.27 3.54
C GLU A 253 3.09 23.61 3.88
N PHE A 254 3.97 23.48 2.88
CA PHE A 254 5.32 22.95 3.04
C PHE A 254 6.36 24.08 3.04
N HIS A 255 7.39 23.91 3.88
CA HIS A 255 8.47 24.88 4.02
C HIS A 255 9.31 24.95 2.72
N PRO A 256 9.61 26.15 2.20
CA PRO A 256 10.24 26.33 0.89
C PRO A 256 11.63 25.74 0.73
N GLN A 257 12.35 25.51 1.82
CA GLN A 257 13.69 24.92 1.78
C GLN A 257 13.66 23.41 1.99
N SER A 258 12.96 22.94 3.03
CA SER A 258 13.08 21.55 3.49
C SER A 258 11.94 20.66 2.98
N GLY A 259 10.84 21.25 2.53
CA GLY A 259 9.59 20.56 2.24
C GLY A 259 8.88 20.01 3.47
N GLN A 260 9.38 20.25 4.70
CA GLN A 260 8.68 19.84 5.92
C GLN A 260 7.39 20.62 6.11
N LEU A 261 6.44 20.02 6.81
CA LEU A 261 5.14 20.65 7.07
C LEU A 261 5.32 21.92 7.90
N ASN A 262 4.85 23.04 7.37
CA ASN A 262 5.00 24.38 7.93
C ASN A 262 3.71 24.88 8.59
N ILE A 263 2.57 24.69 7.92
CA ILE A 263 1.24 25.09 8.42
C ILE A 263 0.24 23.98 8.08
N ILE A 264 -0.70 23.73 8.99
CA ILE A 264 -1.88 22.89 8.76
C ILE A 264 -3.12 23.74 9.00
N GLU A 265 -4.04 23.76 8.05
CA GLU A 265 -5.35 24.38 8.23
C GLU A 265 -6.45 23.36 8.01
N ASN A 266 -7.41 23.29 8.93
CA ASN A 266 -8.71 22.69 8.70
C ASN A 266 -9.70 23.83 8.47
N PHE A 267 -9.87 24.21 7.20
CA PHE A 267 -10.69 25.36 6.82
C PHE A 267 -12.19 25.10 6.99
N GLN A 268 -12.64 23.84 7.07
CA GLN A 268 -14.02 23.52 7.43
C GLN A 268 -14.32 23.84 8.90
N GLN A 269 -13.29 23.75 9.76
CA GLN A 269 -13.39 24.05 11.20
C GLN A 269 -12.82 25.44 11.56
N GLY A 270 -12.26 26.18 10.60
CA GLY A 270 -11.61 27.46 10.87
C GLY A 270 -10.35 27.37 11.75
N ILE A 271 -9.71 26.20 11.83
CA ILE A 271 -8.56 25.96 12.71
C ILE A 271 -7.27 26.02 11.89
N ARG A 272 -6.30 26.82 12.37
CA ARG A 272 -4.98 26.99 11.78
C ARG A 272 -3.88 26.68 12.79
N LEU A 273 -3.05 25.71 12.47
CA LEU A 273 -1.90 25.29 13.27
C LEU A 273 -0.62 25.80 12.64
N PHE A 274 0.24 26.41 13.45
CA PHE A 274 1.49 27.00 13.03
C PHE A 274 2.49 27.01 14.19
N ASN A 275 3.74 27.30 13.88
CA ASN A 275 4.81 27.50 14.86
C ASN A 275 5.53 28.82 14.57
N LYS A 276 5.60 29.74 15.55
CA LYS A 276 6.27 31.04 15.37
C LYS A 276 7.80 30.93 15.31
N VAL A 277 8.38 29.79 15.70
CA VAL A 277 9.83 29.58 15.75
C VAL A 277 10.36 28.66 14.64
N GLY A 278 9.53 28.27 13.68
CA GLY A 278 9.95 27.44 12.55
C GLY A 278 8.83 26.56 12.01
N VAL A 279 9.21 25.40 11.47
CA VAL A 279 8.24 24.43 10.90
C VAL A 279 7.51 23.64 11.99
N LEU A 280 6.40 22.98 11.62
CA LEU A 280 5.64 22.10 12.51
C LEU A 280 6.30 20.73 12.68
N HIS A 281 6.74 20.12 11.58
CA HIS A 281 7.27 18.76 11.60
C HIS A 281 8.80 18.78 11.61
N TRP A 282 9.40 18.59 12.79
CA TRP A 282 10.85 18.65 12.94
C TRP A 282 11.55 17.34 12.55
N ASN A 283 11.00 16.20 12.96
CA ASN A 283 11.65 14.90 12.84
C ASN A 283 11.32 14.13 11.54
N PRO A 284 12.07 13.05 11.22
CA PRO A 284 13.12 12.37 11.99
C PRO A 284 14.34 13.25 12.35
N GLY A 285 14.97 12.96 13.49
CA GLY A 285 16.15 13.71 13.94
C GLY A 285 17.08 12.91 14.84
N VAL A 286 18.35 13.32 14.87
CA VAL A 286 19.44 12.70 15.63
C VAL A 286 20.21 13.78 16.39
N PHE A 287 20.67 13.45 17.59
CA PHE A 287 21.59 14.29 18.35
C PHE A 287 22.87 13.55 18.70
N ILE A 288 23.99 14.16 18.31
CA ILE A 288 25.34 13.76 18.68
C ILE A 288 25.99 14.97 19.35
N PRO A 289 26.35 14.88 20.66
CA PRO A 289 27.13 15.91 21.34
C PRO A 289 28.39 16.28 20.55
N GLY A 290 28.69 17.58 20.45
CA GLY A 290 29.80 18.11 19.63
C GLY A 290 29.48 18.37 18.16
N ILE A 291 28.40 17.80 17.60
CA ILE A 291 27.93 18.11 16.22
C ILE A 291 26.69 19.03 16.23
N ALA A 292 25.83 18.90 17.24
CA ALA A 292 24.49 19.50 17.38
C ALA A 292 23.34 18.66 16.83
N TRP A 293 22.12 19.12 17.09
CA TRP A 293 20.88 18.50 16.58
C TRP A 293 20.85 18.57 15.06
N ASP A 294 20.46 17.45 14.46
CA ASP A 294 20.24 17.38 13.04
C ASP A 294 18.91 16.71 12.70
N HIS A 295 18.14 17.39 11.86
CA HIS A 295 16.74 17.14 11.65
C HIS A 295 16.40 17.11 10.16
N SER A 296 15.32 16.42 9.83
CA SER A 296 14.76 16.43 8.49
C SER A 296 14.33 17.84 8.01
N PHE A 297 14.06 18.78 8.92
CA PHE A 297 13.76 20.17 8.56
C PHE A 297 14.98 21.03 8.24
N ASN A 298 16.19 20.59 8.59
CA ASN A 298 17.41 21.33 8.26
C ASN A 298 17.73 21.30 6.76
N TRP A 299 17.13 20.37 5.98
CA TRP A 299 17.36 20.31 4.53
C TRP A 299 17.11 21.64 3.83
N ASN A 300 18.00 21.97 2.89
CA ASN A 300 17.95 23.22 2.13
C ASN A 300 18.77 23.09 0.82
N PRO A 301 18.20 22.55 -0.27
CA PRO A 301 16.99 21.74 -0.34
C PRO A 301 17.23 20.27 0.10
N PRO A 302 16.20 19.41 0.15
CA PRO A 302 16.43 17.96 0.24
C PRO A 302 17.13 17.44 -1.03
N PRO A 303 18.08 16.48 -0.91
CA PRO A 303 18.82 15.96 -2.07
C PRO A 303 17.96 15.26 -3.14
N SER A 304 16.81 14.73 -2.76
CA SER A 304 15.84 14.11 -3.68
C SER A 304 14.44 14.51 -3.26
N PHE A 305 13.64 14.87 -4.26
CA PHE A 305 12.22 15.20 -4.12
C PHE A 305 11.44 14.57 -5.27
N GLU A 306 10.38 13.85 -4.93
CA GLU A 306 9.43 13.25 -5.87
C GLU A 306 8.03 13.69 -5.46
N GLU A 307 7.26 14.14 -6.44
CA GLU A 307 5.87 14.55 -6.25
C GLU A 307 4.97 13.79 -7.19
N LEU A 308 3.82 13.39 -6.67
CA LEU A 308 2.74 12.81 -7.45
C LEU A 308 1.44 13.54 -7.11
N VAL A 309 0.91 14.22 -8.12
CA VAL A 309 -0.41 14.84 -8.08
C VAL A 309 -1.35 13.98 -8.90
N GLY A 310 -2.39 13.43 -8.27
CA GLY A 310 -3.44 12.73 -9.00
C GLY A 310 -4.81 13.05 -8.47
N ARG A 311 -5.81 12.34 -8.98
CA ARG A 311 -7.22 12.59 -8.66
C ARG A 311 -7.59 12.29 -7.21
N TYR A 312 -7.03 11.22 -6.63
CA TYR A 312 -7.42 10.71 -5.31
C TYR A 312 -6.36 10.99 -4.25
N LEU A 313 -5.08 10.91 -4.61
CA LEU A 313 -3.95 11.06 -3.70
C LEU A 313 -3.00 12.13 -4.22
N TYR A 314 -2.58 13.00 -3.31
CA TYR A 314 -1.36 13.78 -3.41
C TYR A 314 -0.28 13.07 -2.59
N ILE A 315 0.89 12.85 -3.18
CA ILE A 315 2.04 12.24 -2.51
C ILE A 315 3.27 13.10 -2.74
N SER A 316 3.93 13.47 -1.65
CA SER A 316 5.22 14.15 -1.69
C SER A 316 6.23 13.31 -0.92
N THR A 317 7.36 12.97 -1.56
CA THR A 317 8.44 12.21 -0.93
C THR A 317 9.75 12.94 -1.08
N ARG A 318 10.53 13.00 0.00
CA ARG A 318 11.87 13.58 0.03
C ARG A 318 12.85 12.63 0.70
N ARG A 319 14.06 12.57 0.17
CA ARG A 319 15.09 11.61 0.58
C ARG A 319 16.46 12.24 0.60
N GLY A 320 17.32 11.79 1.49
CA GLY A 320 18.73 12.17 1.50
C GLY A 320 19.40 11.96 2.85
N PRO A 321 20.72 12.13 2.93
CA PRO A 321 21.40 12.23 4.20
C PRO A 321 20.93 13.45 4.99
N LEU A 322 21.03 13.39 6.32
CA LEU A 322 20.95 14.54 7.21
C LEU A 322 22.02 15.61 6.84
N GLN A 323 21.86 16.86 7.30
CA GLN A 323 22.72 17.95 6.81
C GLN A 323 24.14 17.92 7.38
N ARG A 324 24.28 17.64 8.66
CA ARG A 324 25.52 17.54 9.44
C ARG A 324 25.92 16.08 9.64
N ILE A 325 24.98 15.18 9.92
CA ILE A 325 25.24 13.75 10.23
C ILE A 325 25.00 12.90 8.97
N LYS A 326 25.94 12.93 8.02
CA LYS A 326 25.78 12.34 6.67
C LYS A 326 25.61 10.82 6.66
N GLU A 327 26.02 10.16 7.73
CA GLU A 327 25.88 8.72 7.98
C GLU A 327 24.42 8.30 8.20
N VAL A 328 23.53 9.26 8.43
CA VAL A 328 22.10 9.00 8.62
C VAL A 328 21.34 9.44 7.38
N LYS A 329 20.69 8.49 6.71
CA LYS A 329 19.80 8.75 5.57
C LYS A 329 18.35 8.78 6.04
N LEU A 330 17.60 9.78 5.60
CA LEU A 330 16.18 9.92 5.84
C LEU A 330 15.36 9.75 4.56
N GLU A 331 14.14 9.28 4.73
CA GLU A 331 13.02 9.41 3.79
C GLU A 331 11.81 9.95 4.57
N VAL A 332 11.19 11.00 4.07
CA VAL A 332 9.94 11.54 4.61
C VAL A 332 8.93 11.64 3.48
N ARG A 333 7.75 11.06 3.71
CA ARG A 333 6.63 11.06 2.76
C ARG A 333 5.38 11.59 3.42
N TYR A 334 4.67 12.45 2.71
CA TYR A 334 3.31 12.88 3.06
C TYR A 334 2.32 12.38 2.01
N ILE A 335 1.17 11.91 2.49
CA ILE A 335 0.07 11.44 1.65
C ILE A 335 -1.20 12.15 2.09
N LEU A 336 -1.83 12.88 1.17
CA LEU A 336 -3.12 13.55 1.39
C LEU A 336 -4.16 12.97 0.42
N GLY A 337 -5.28 12.47 0.93
CA GLY A 337 -6.39 12.03 0.10
C GLY A 337 -7.30 13.20 -0.27
N ALA A 338 -7.94 13.19 -1.44
CA ALA A 338 -8.77 14.29 -1.93
C ALA A 338 -9.95 14.66 -0.99
N GLU A 339 -10.47 13.67 -0.25
CA GLU A 339 -11.65 13.81 0.62
C GLU A 339 -11.37 13.46 2.09
N THR A 340 -10.10 13.26 2.48
CA THR A 340 -9.77 12.84 3.85
C THR A 340 -9.52 14.05 4.77
N PRO A 341 -10.05 14.05 6.01
CA PRO A 341 -9.80 15.11 7.00
C PRO A 341 -8.50 14.88 7.78
N TYR A 342 -7.59 14.07 7.24
CA TYR A 342 -6.30 13.71 7.81
C TYR A 342 -5.29 13.56 6.68
N PHE A 343 -4.00 13.66 7.03
CA PHE A 343 -2.90 13.28 6.16
C PHE A 343 -2.06 12.19 6.82
N ILE A 344 -1.38 11.38 6.02
CA ILE A 344 -0.43 10.38 6.51
C ILE A 344 0.97 10.94 6.38
N SER A 345 1.79 10.76 7.42
CA SER A 345 3.23 10.86 7.31
C SER A 345 3.86 9.47 7.44
N GLU A 346 4.76 9.14 6.52
CA GLU A 346 5.67 8.00 6.64
C GLU A 346 7.09 8.53 6.73
N THR A 347 7.85 8.06 7.71
CA THR A 347 9.24 8.45 7.92
C THR A 347 10.10 7.21 8.05
N MET A 348 11.31 7.27 7.50
CA MET A 348 12.32 6.24 7.65
C MET A 348 13.67 6.92 7.93
N LEU A 349 14.34 6.47 8.98
CA LEU A 349 15.72 6.79 9.27
C LEU A 349 16.57 5.53 9.08
N THR A 350 17.72 5.64 8.42
CA THR A 350 18.66 4.53 8.20
C THR A 350 20.07 4.95 8.56
N VAL A 351 20.68 4.22 9.48
CA VAL A 351 22.07 4.41 9.93
C VAL A 351 23.02 3.65 8.99
N LYS A 352 23.96 4.34 8.34
CA LYS A 352 24.88 3.77 7.34
C LYS A 352 26.25 3.38 7.88
N ARG A 353 26.63 3.93 9.03
CA ARG A 353 27.86 3.62 9.78
C ARG A 353 27.54 3.60 11.26
N ASP A 354 28.35 2.92 12.04
CA ASP A 354 28.18 2.90 13.49
C ASP A 354 28.20 4.32 14.06
N LEU A 355 27.28 4.61 14.99
CA LEU A 355 27.13 5.92 15.63
C LEU A 355 27.12 5.79 17.15
N ALA A 356 27.54 6.85 17.82
CA ALA A 356 27.32 7.08 19.23
C ALA A 356 26.42 8.31 19.37
N VAL A 357 25.17 8.12 19.79
CA VAL A 357 24.13 9.16 19.78
C VAL A 357 23.55 9.36 21.16
N SER A 358 23.18 10.59 21.51
CA SER A 358 22.40 10.86 22.73
C SER A 358 20.90 10.79 22.46
N ALA A 359 20.48 11.02 21.22
CA ALA A 359 19.09 10.88 20.83
C ALA A 359 18.86 10.43 19.39
N ILE A 360 17.84 9.59 19.20
CA ILE A 360 17.14 9.39 17.92
C ILE A 360 15.66 9.61 18.19
N ARG A 361 15.02 10.49 17.40
CA ARG A 361 13.63 10.90 17.62
C ARG A 361 12.80 10.86 16.34
N ASN A 362 11.51 10.55 16.50
CA ASN A 362 10.51 10.52 15.43
C ASN A 362 9.13 10.96 15.99
N ASP A 363 8.07 10.94 15.17
CA ASP A 363 6.69 11.37 15.54
C ASP A 363 6.70 12.65 16.39
N GLU A 364 7.29 13.73 15.84
CA GLU A 364 7.40 15.03 16.50
C GLU A 364 6.65 16.10 15.73
N MET A 365 5.78 16.81 16.45
CA MET A 365 5.02 17.93 15.94
C MET A 365 5.10 19.10 16.93
N VAL A 366 5.62 20.22 16.45
CA VAL A 366 5.94 21.41 17.24
C VAL A 366 4.99 22.54 16.88
N PHE A 367 4.30 23.09 17.87
CA PHE A 367 3.26 24.10 17.68
C PHE A 367 3.55 25.35 18.50
N TYR A 368 3.02 26.48 18.06
CA TYR A 368 3.00 27.68 18.88
C TYR A 368 2.26 27.43 20.20
N HIS A 369 2.87 27.80 21.33
CA HIS A 369 2.39 27.42 22.66
C HIS A 369 0.95 27.86 22.98
N GLU A 370 0.48 29.01 22.48
CA GLU A 370 -0.89 29.48 22.72
C GLU A 370 -1.97 28.62 22.03
N LEU A 371 -1.57 27.75 21.08
CA LEU A 371 -2.52 26.87 20.39
C LEU A 371 -3.05 25.75 21.28
N PHE A 372 -2.30 25.33 22.32
CA PHE A 372 -2.65 24.16 23.11
C PHE A 372 -2.32 24.37 24.60
N ASP A 373 -3.18 23.84 25.46
CA ASP A 373 -3.04 23.95 26.93
C ASP A 373 -3.06 22.59 27.65
N THR A 374 -3.41 21.51 26.93
CA THR A 374 -3.64 20.18 27.52
C THR A 374 -3.02 19.10 26.63
N LEU A 375 -2.31 18.14 27.22
CA LEU A 375 -1.94 16.88 26.56
C LEU A 375 -3.06 15.85 26.73
N ILE A 376 -3.19 14.95 25.74
CA ILE A 376 -4.16 13.86 25.79
C ILE A 376 -3.62 12.60 25.12
N TYR A 377 -3.93 11.43 25.70
CA TYR A 377 -3.71 10.13 25.06
C TYR A 377 -4.65 9.07 25.68
N GLN A 378 -4.69 7.89 25.08
CA GLN A 378 -5.35 6.72 25.67
C GLN A 378 -4.31 5.72 26.15
N ASP A 379 -4.42 5.27 27.39
CA ASP A 379 -3.55 4.23 27.96
C ASP A 379 -3.96 2.82 27.51
N LYS A 380 -3.16 1.80 27.87
CA LYS A 380 -3.43 0.40 27.49
C LYS A 380 -4.71 -0.16 28.11
N GLN A 381 -5.23 0.45 29.17
CA GLN A 381 -6.49 0.09 29.82
C GLN A 381 -7.69 0.79 29.17
N GLY A 382 -7.47 1.58 28.11
CA GLY A 382 -8.52 2.32 27.41
C GLY A 382 -8.94 3.62 28.11
N ARG A 383 -8.25 4.01 29.21
CA ARG A 383 -8.54 5.25 29.93
C ARG A 383 -7.95 6.42 29.18
N VAL A 384 -8.72 7.50 29.06
CA VAL A 384 -8.27 8.75 28.46
C VAL A 384 -7.55 9.57 29.52
N VAL A 385 -6.25 9.74 29.35
CA VAL A 385 -5.42 10.60 30.20
C VAL A 385 -5.42 12.01 29.63
N LYS A 386 -5.69 13.00 30.47
CA LYS A 386 -5.64 14.43 30.14
C LYS A 386 -4.90 15.16 31.25
N GLN A 387 -3.90 15.96 30.89
CA GLN A 387 -3.12 16.73 31.86
C GLN A 387 -2.80 18.12 31.27
N PRO A 388 -2.75 19.18 32.10
CA PRO A 388 -2.28 20.49 31.65
C PRO A 388 -0.85 20.41 31.09
N LEU A 389 -0.55 21.23 30.08
CA LEU A 389 0.80 21.43 29.56
C LEU A 389 1.60 22.34 30.50
N GLN A 390 1.90 21.83 31.69
CA GLN A 390 2.70 22.51 32.70
C GLN A 390 3.99 21.73 32.93
N PRO A 391 5.17 22.34 32.70
CA PRO A 391 6.44 21.70 32.98
C PRO A 391 6.53 21.21 34.41
N ASP A 392 7.02 20.00 34.58
CA ASP A 392 7.39 19.50 35.89
C ASP A 392 8.81 20.01 36.19
N PRO A 393 9.00 20.83 37.25
CA PRO A 393 10.29 21.43 37.57
C PRO A 393 11.36 20.41 37.96
N THR A 394 10.99 19.15 38.22
CA THR A 394 11.94 18.07 38.52
C THR A 394 12.62 17.51 37.26
N PHE A 395 12.08 17.79 36.08
CA PHE A 395 12.61 17.31 34.81
C PHE A 395 13.28 18.43 34.00
N ALA A 396 14.28 18.04 33.19
CA ALA A 396 15.03 18.95 32.36
C ALA A 396 14.19 19.49 31.19
N ASP A 397 14.59 20.65 30.68
CA ASP A 397 14.18 21.20 29.37
C ASP A 397 12.66 21.35 29.16
N GLY A 398 11.90 21.45 30.26
CA GLY A 398 10.45 21.68 30.23
C GLY A 398 9.62 20.46 29.85
N LEU A 399 10.10 19.27 30.19
CA LEU A 399 9.32 18.04 30.11
C LEU A 399 8.07 18.14 31.01
N VAL A 400 6.92 17.76 30.46
CA VAL A 400 5.62 17.77 31.14
C VAL A 400 5.25 16.37 31.60
N HIS A 401 5.30 15.41 30.67
CA HIS A 401 4.84 14.04 30.92
C HIS A 401 5.45 13.07 29.91
N VAL A 402 5.60 11.82 30.34
CA VAL A 402 6.00 10.70 29.47
C VAL A 402 4.87 9.68 29.42
N ALA A 403 4.20 9.58 28.28
CA ALA A 403 3.25 8.51 28.03
C ALA A 403 3.97 7.23 27.56
N PRO A 404 3.35 6.05 27.72
CA PRO A 404 3.91 4.79 27.22
C PRO A 404 4.27 4.86 25.73
N ASP A 405 5.23 4.04 25.31
CA ASP A 405 5.78 4.04 23.96
C ASP A 405 4.79 3.52 22.90
N ASP A 406 3.88 2.64 23.28
CA ASP A 406 2.95 1.94 22.41
C ASP A 406 1.52 2.50 22.44
N VAL A 407 1.33 3.73 22.95
CA VAL A 407 0.02 4.41 22.91
C VAL A 407 -0.50 4.48 21.49
N ALA A 408 -1.79 4.15 21.33
CA ALA A 408 -2.44 4.01 20.03
C ALA A 408 -2.59 5.36 19.30
N TRP A 409 -2.82 6.42 20.07
CA TRP A 409 -2.86 7.79 19.62
C TRP A 409 -2.52 8.77 20.75
N VAL A 410 -2.02 9.94 20.37
CA VAL A 410 -1.72 11.07 21.25
C VAL A 410 -2.25 12.36 20.66
N GLY A 411 -2.35 13.41 21.46
CA GLY A 411 -2.68 14.73 20.96
C GLY A 411 -2.37 15.88 21.91
N LEU A 412 -2.54 17.08 21.36
CA LEU A 412 -2.54 18.34 22.08
C LEU A 412 -3.90 19.01 21.87
N VAL A 413 -4.41 19.63 22.92
CA VAL A 413 -5.78 20.11 23.00
C VAL A 413 -5.82 21.56 23.45
N ASN A 414 -6.67 22.34 22.79
CA ASN A 414 -7.11 23.65 23.22
C ASN A 414 -8.43 23.47 23.97
N SER A 415 -8.39 23.50 25.31
CA SER A 415 -9.57 23.28 26.14
C SER A 415 -10.55 24.44 26.09
N ARG A 416 -10.09 25.65 25.71
CA ARG A 416 -10.91 26.86 25.58
C ARG A 416 -11.68 26.88 24.26
N GLN A 417 -10.98 26.72 23.14
CA GLN A 417 -11.54 26.73 21.78
C GLN A 417 -12.11 25.36 21.36
N LYS A 418 -12.02 24.34 22.22
CA LYS A 418 -12.60 23.01 22.02
C LYS A 418 -12.16 22.34 20.72
N PHE A 419 -10.86 22.32 20.45
CA PHE A 419 -10.28 21.49 19.40
C PHE A 419 -9.00 20.80 19.86
N GLY A 420 -8.54 19.81 19.09
CA GLY A 420 -7.25 19.18 19.29
C GLY A 420 -6.60 18.74 17.99
N PHE A 421 -5.30 18.53 18.05
CA PHE A 421 -4.50 17.93 16.99
C PHE A 421 -3.95 16.59 17.48
N PHE A 422 -4.12 15.56 16.67
CA PHE A 422 -3.90 14.16 17.07
C PHE A 422 -2.98 13.44 16.10
N SER A 423 -2.16 12.52 16.64
CA SER A 423 -1.40 11.51 15.90
C SER A 423 -2.02 10.14 16.16
N LEU A 424 -2.45 9.46 15.10
CA LEU A 424 -2.89 8.06 15.13
C LEU A 424 -1.75 7.17 14.62
N ARG A 425 -1.18 6.33 15.49
CA ARG A 425 -0.01 5.52 15.14
C ARG A 425 -0.41 4.26 14.39
N LEU A 426 -0.12 4.21 13.09
CA LEU A 426 -0.57 3.13 12.21
C LEU A 426 0.40 1.96 12.17
N ALA A 427 1.70 2.25 12.04
CA ALA A 427 2.76 1.25 11.99
C ALA A 427 4.09 1.85 12.44
N TYR A 428 4.97 1.01 12.99
CA TYR A 428 6.36 1.34 13.24
C TYR A 428 7.21 0.08 13.13
N ALA A 429 8.49 0.22 12.79
CA ALA A 429 9.45 -0.88 12.77
C ALA A 429 10.86 -0.35 13.04
N HIS A 430 11.64 -1.08 13.85
CA HIS A 430 13.03 -0.74 14.13
C HIS A 430 13.97 -1.94 13.92
N PRO A 431 14.06 -2.49 12.69
CA PRO A 431 14.86 -3.68 12.46
C PRO A 431 16.36 -3.36 12.59
N SER A 432 17.08 -4.27 13.23
CA SER A 432 18.55 -4.34 13.22
C SER A 432 18.98 -5.79 13.21
N LEU A 433 19.96 -6.12 12.37
CA LEU A 433 20.58 -7.45 12.35
C LEU A 433 21.79 -7.53 13.28
N GLY A 434 22.35 -6.39 13.69
CA GLY A 434 23.38 -6.36 14.71
C GLY A 434 22.77 -6.59 16.08
N LEU A 435 23.34 -7.52 16.87
CA LEU A 435 22.93 -7.74 18.26
C LEU A 435 22.92 -6.42 19.03
N ALA A 436 23.90 -5.56 18.75
CA ALA A 436 24.07 -4.23 19.31
C ALA A 436 22.99 -3.19 18.93
N GLY A 437 21.97 -3.55 18.13
CA GLY A 437 20.89 -2.66 17.69
C GLY A 437 19.50 -3.23 17.96
N SER A 438 19.41 -4.31 18.73
CA SER A 438 18.16 -5.03 19.03
C SER A 438 17.38 -4.43 20.21
N TRP A 439 17.50 -3.12 20.47
CA TRP A 439 16.85 -2.48 21.60
C TRP A 439 16.44 -1.03 21.32
N LEU A 440 15.47 -0.55 22.09
CA LEU A 440 15.18 0.87 22.28
C LEU A 440 15.70 1.31 23.65
N ASN A 441 15.99 2.60 23.81
CA ASN A 441 16.46 3.17 25.07
C ASN A 441 15.51 4.28 25.50
N LYS A 442 14.84 4.08 26.64
CA LYS A 442 13.77 4.95 27.16
C LYS A 442 12.73 5.34 26.11
N PRO A 443 12.14 4.35 25.39
CA PRO A 443 11.09 4.66 24.44
C PRO A 443 9.86 5.19 25.20
N GLY A 444 9.15 6.13 24.59
CA GLY A 444 7.97 6.75 25.19
C GLY A 444 7.43 7.84 24.27
N THR A 445 6.35 8.49 24.70
CA THR A 445 5.92 9.75 24.08
C THR A 445 6.10 10.88 25.08
N TYR A 446 7.04 11.77 24.78
CA TYR A 446 7.44 12.84 25.67
C TYR A 446 6.71 14.11 25.25
N PHE A 447 6.00 14.72 26.18
CA PHE A 447 5.32 15.99 26.00
C PHE A 447 6.15 17.10 26.61
N TYR A 448 6.41 18.16 25.85
CA TYR A 448 7.23 19.29 26.27
C TYR A 448 6.46 20.60 26.14
N ALA A 449 6.63 21.46 27.13
CA ALA A 449 6.13 22.83 27.13
C ALA A 449 7.15 23.79 27.76
N PRO A 450 8.34 23.98 27.13
CA PRO A 450 9.45 24.70 27.76
C PRO A 450 9.02 26.06 28.33
N ALA A 451 9.32 26.32 29.61
CA ALA A 451 8.84 27.52 30.31
C ALA A 451 9.23 28.85 29.63
N ASN A 452 10.40 28.88 28.99
CA ASN A 452 10.89 30.03 28.22
C ASN A 452 10.69 29.87 26.70
N GLY A 453 10.02 28.79 26.28
CA GLY A 453 9.77 28.46 24.88
C GLY A 453 8.48 29.10 24.36
N LYS A 454 8.46 29.46 23.07
CA LYS A 454 7.24 29.91 22.38
C LYS A 454 6.48 28.74 21.74
N TYR A 455 6.78 27.51 22.13
CA TYR A 455 6.28 26.31 21.50
C TYR A 455 5.97 25.20 22.49
N VAL A 456 5.06 24.32 22.10
CA VAL A 456 4.71 23.07 22.78
C VAL A 456 4.76 21.95 21.76
N TYR A 457 5.12 20.75 22.19
CA TYR A 457 5.27 19.63 21.27
C TYR A 457 5.16 18.30 22.00
N TRP A 458 4.93 17.25 21.21
CA TRP A 458 5.29 15.91 21.63
C TRP A 458 6.39 15.38 20.71
N VAL A 459 7.11 14.38 21.20
CA VAL A 459 8.09 13.64 20.41
C VAL A 459 8.13 12.19 20.88
N ARG A 460 8.38 11.26 19.95
CA ARG A 460 8.69 9.87 20.25
C ARG A 460 10.20 9.63 20.16
N PRO A 461 10.92 9.67 21.29
CA PRO A 461 12.27 9.13 21.33
C PRO A 461 12.28 7.62 21.07
N LEU A 462 13.26 7.18 20.29
CA LEU A 462 13.55 5.77 20.02
C LEU A 462 14.81 5.34 20.79
N LEU A 463 15.77 6.25 20.91
CA LEU A 463 16.92 6.17 21.81
C LEU A 463 17.05 7.52 22.49
N TYR A 464 17.16 7.56 23.82
CA TYR A 464 17.14 8.85 24.52
C TYR A 464 17.83 8.82 25.87
N THR A 465 19.05 9.37 25.90
CA THR A 465 19.78 9.65 27.13
C THR A 465 19.59 11.10 27.59
N TRP A 466 19.17 11.98 26.68
CA TRP A 466 19.08 13.44 26.85
C TRP A 466 18.08 13.93 27.92
N SER A 467 16.93 13.26 28.10
CA SER A 467 15.81 13.79 28.92
C SER A 467 16.04 13.88 30.42
N GLU A 468 17.12 13.29 30.93
CA GLU A 468 17.38 13.22 32.37
C GLU A 468 18.79 13.68 32.67
N TYR A 469 18.94 14.54 33.68
CA TYR A 469 20.23 15.08 34.10
C TYR A 469 21.33 14.02 34.29
N PRO A 470 21.09 12.87 34.95
CA PRO A 470 22.16 11.89 35.19
C PRO A 470 22.62 11.15 33.93
N THR A 471 21.77 11.03 32.91
CA THR A 471 22.09 10.26 31.70
C THR A 471 22.41 11.14 30.49
N ARG A 472 22.18 12.45 30.55
CA ARG A 472 22.23 13.35 29.39
C ARG A 472 23.57 13.37 28.66
N ASP A 473 24.67 13.11 29.36
CA ASP A 473 26.02 13.06 28.77
C ASP A 473 26.42 11.66 28.28
N LEU A 474 25.55 10.66 28.43
CA LEU A 474 25.80 9.29 27.95
C LEU A 474 25.45 9.16 26.47
N LEU A 475 26.25 8.37 25.75
CA LEU A 475 25.99 8.02 24.36
C LEU A 475 25.50 6.58 24.26
N THR A 476 24.52 6.36 23.39
CA THR A 476 24.06 5.04 22.98
C THR A 476 24.71 4.67 21.66
N PHE A 477 25.31 3.48 21.62
CA PHE A 477 25.84 2.91 20.38
C PHE A 477 24.69 2.46 19.46
N VAL A 478 24.79 2.78 18.17
CA VAL A 478 23.82 2.40 17.14
C VAL A 478 24.56 1.78 15.96
N PRO A 479 24.35 0.48 15.67
CA PRO A 479 25.10 -0.17 14.62
C PRO A 479 24.62 0.25 13.23
N ALA A 480 25.55 0.20 12.26
CA ALA A 480 25.26 0.32 10.85
C ALA A 480 24.17 -0.67 10.42
N GLY A 481 23.29 -0.21 9.54
CA GLY A 481 22.14 -0.99 9.07
C GLY A 481 20.88 -0.84 9.92
N SER A 482 20.95 -0.24 11.11
CA SER A 482 19.76 0.05 11.93
C SER A 482 18.80 0.96 11.18
N GLN A 483 17.51 0.63 11.24
CA GLN A 483 16.43 1.40 10.61
C GLN A 483 15.37 1.77 11.64
N PHE A 484 14.72 2.92 11.43
CA PHE A 484 13.59 3.37 12.25
C PHE A 484 12.49 3.93 11.35
N TYR A 485 11.42 3.15 11.21
CA TYR A 485 10.25 3.47 10.41
C TYR A 485 9.07 3.85 11.29
N GLU A 486 8.35 4.90 10.91
CA GLU A 486 7.05 5.24 11.47
C GLU A 486 6.03 5.66 10.42
N LYS A 487 4.77 5.35 10.67
CA LYS A 487 3.61 5.76 9.88
C LYS A 487 2.50 6.24 10.79
N ASN A 488 2.16 7.52 10.67
CA ASN A 488 1.17 8.19 11.51
C ASN A 488 0.13 8.90 10.64
N ALA A 489 -1.13 8.88 11.08
CA ALA A 489 -2.17 9.76 10.54
C ALA A 489 -2.36 10.96 11.45
N TYR A 490 -2.29 12.16 10.90
CA TYR A 490 -2.46 13.41 11.64
C TYR A 490 -3.75 14.11 11.27
N LEU A 491 -4.48 14.59 12.27
CA LEU A 491 -5.80 15.19 12.07
C LEU A 491 -6.15 16.23 13.14
N ILE A 492 -7.08 17.11 12.77
CA ILE A 492 -7.68 18.12 13.65
C ILE A 492 -9.13 17.74 13.90
N LEU A 493 -9.55 17.72 15.16
CA LEU A 493 -10.93 17.46 15.56
C LEU A 493 -11.40 18.46 16.60
N HIS A 494 -12.70 18.79 16.57
CA HIS A 494 -13.36 19.38 17.73
C HIS A 494 -13.42 18.39 18.90
N LEU A 495 -13.39 18.93 20.11
CA LEU A 495 -13.56 18.15 21.33
C LEU A 495 -15.03 17.84 21.53
N GLU A 496 -15.35 16.55 21.61
CA GLU A 496 -16.68 16.03 21.88
C GLU A 496 -16.58 14.90 22.92
N GLU A 497 -17.69 14.54 23.56
CA GLU A 497 -17.72 13.48 24.58
C GLU A 497 -17.23 12.12 24.05
N ASN A 498 -17.49 11.82 22.77
CA ASN A 498 -17.12 10.57 22.11
C ASN A 498 -15.78 10.63 21.38
N LEU A 499 -14.93 11.64 21.63
CA LEU A 499 -13.66 11.86 20.94
C LEU A 499 -12.78 10.60 20.88
N SER A 500 -12.57 9.91 22.02
CA SER A 500 -11.76 8.69 22.05
C SER A 500 -12.32 7.61 21.15
N LYS A 501 -13.64 7.37 21.20
CA LYS A 501 -14.31 6.40 20.31
C LYS A 501 -14.16 6.77 18.84
N LYS A 502 -14.19 8.06 18.47
CA LYS A 502 -13.95 8.51 17.10
C LYS A 502 -12.51 8.24 16.66
N LEU A 503 -11.54 8.55 17.50
CA LEU A 503 -10.11 8.28 17.24
C LEU A 503 -9.85 6.77 17.12
N ASP A 504 -10.39 5.97 18.03
CA ASP A 504 -10.25 4.51 18.05
C ASP A 504 -10.91 3.87 16.80
N SER A 505 -12.09 4.34 16.42
CA SER A 505 -12.80 3.91 15.22
C SER A 505 -11.99 4.24 13.95
N LEU A 506 -11.50 5.48 13.84
CA LEU A 506 -10.66 5.88 12.70
C LEU A 506 -9.35 5.08 12.67
N LEU A 507 -8.69 4.92 13.81
CA LEU A 507 -7.46 4.14 13.93
C LEU A 507 -7.68 2.68 13.49
N LYS A 508 -8.75 2.04 13.98
CA LYS A 508 -9.13 0.68 13.58
C LYS A 508 -9.35 0.59 12.07
N LYS A 509 -10.04 1.58 11.49
CA LYS A 509 -10.30 1.69 10.04
C LYS A 509 -9.02 1.85 9.22
N LEU A 510 -8.03 2.61 9.73
CA LEU A 510 -6.76 2.87 9.05
C LEU A 510 -5.75 1.72 9.18
N LYS A 511 -5.67 1.07 10.34
CA LYS A 511 -4.85 -0.13 10.57
C LYS A 511 -5.34 -1.34 9.78
N ASN A 512 -6.63 -1.39 9.50
CA ASN A 512 -7.26 -2.48 8.75
C ASN A 512 -7.87 -1.92 7.46
N PRO A 513 -7.05 -1.57 6.45
CA PRO A 513 -7.56 -1.13 5.16
C PRO A 513 -8.34 -2.27 4.46
N VAL A 514 -9.13 -1.93 3.45
CA VAL A 514 -9.72 -2.94 2.56
C VAL A 514 -8.57 -3.72 1.93
N ARG A 515 -8.63 -5.05 1.98
CA ARG A 515 -7.63 -5.93 1.39
C ARG A 515 -7.97 -6.13 -0.07
N VAL A 516 -7.06 -5.84 -0.98
CA VAL A 516 -7.20 -6.08 -2.43
C VAL A 516 -6.07 -7.01 -2.87
N TYR A 517 -6.39 -8.19 -3.40
CA TYR A 517 -5.39 -9.25 -3.67
C TYR A 517 -5.78 -10.23 -4.77
#